data_AF-A0A935JZR9-F1
#
_entry.id   AF-A0A935JZR9-F1
#
_cell.length_a   1.000
_cell.length_b   1.000
_cell.length_c   1.000
_cell.angle_alpha   90.00
_cell.angle_beta   90.00
_cell.angle_gamma   90.00
#
_symmetry.space_group_name_H-M   'P 1'
#
loop_
_entity.id
_entity.type
_entity.pdbx_description
1 polymer ?
#
loop_
_entity_poly.entity_id
_entity_poly.type
_entity_poly.pdbx_seq_one_letter_code
_entity_poly.pdbx_strand_id
1 'polypeptide(L)'
;MFYIVESSKSFYEATFDLGPVIQRLGFVILHVHDVSETLRRREIGLDDECQIFDICNYRQVEKLLAIDMRLSLTLPWRISVFTENGATMIAVIRPEGSSRCFQITSKSPGLPARLREK
;
A
#
# COMPACT_ATOMS: atom_id res chain seq x y z
N MET A 1 -6.81 -9.67 3.42
CA MET A 1 -7.56 -9.08 4.55
C MET A 1 -7.54 -7.56 4.34
N PHE A 2 -8.63 -7.01 3.81
CA PHE A 2 -8.72 -5.59 3.45
C PHE A 2 -9.49 -4.84 4.53
N TYR A 3 -9.09 -3.61 4.82
CA TYR A 3 -9.96 -2.64 5.49
C TYR A 3 -10.48 -1.71 4.42
N ILE A 4 -11.79 -1.68 4.26
CA ILE A 4 -12.46 -0.86 3.27
C ILE A 4 -13.53 -0.07 4.00
N VAL A 5 -13.59 1.23 3.75
CA VAL A 5 -14.63 2.11 4.28
C VAL A 5 -15.23 2.89 3.13
N GLU A 6 -16.54 3.05 3.15
CA GLU A 6 -17.25 3.94 2.25
C GLU A 6 -17.07 5.39 2.72
N SER A 7 -16.87 6.30 1.78
CA SER A 7 -16.76 7.73 1.99
C SER A 7 -18.04 8.42 1.51
N SER A 8 -18.53 9.39 2.29
CA SER A 8 -19.62 10.27 1.86
C SER A 8 -19.18 11.32 0.83
N LYS A 9 -17.87 11.42 0.55
CA LYS A 9 -17.30 12.35 -0.43
C LYS A 9 -17.25 11.72 -1.81
N SER A 10 -17.29 12.56 -2.85
CA SER A 10 -16.96 12.10 -4.20
C SER A 10 -15.52 11.59 -4.29
N PHE A 11 -15.22 10.82 -5.34
CA PHE A 11 -13.87 10.34 -5.62
C PHE A 11 -12.83 11.46 -5.63
N TYR A 12 -13.09 12.55 -6.38
CA TYR A 12 -12.18 13.68 -6.53
C TYR A 12 -11.96 14.45 -5.22
N GLU A 13 -13.00 14.64 -4.42
CA GLU A 13 -12.87 15.26 -3.10
C GLU A 13 -12.09 14.36 -2.13
N ALA A 14 -12.37 13.06 -2.14
CA ALA A 14 -11.68 12.09 -1.30
C ALA A 14 -10.18 12.05 -1.62
N THR A 15 -9.79 11.98 -2.89
CA THR A 15 -8.38 11.94 -3.29
C THR A 15 -7.66 13.27 -3.02
N PHE A 16 -8.32 14.40 -3.24
CA PHE A 16 -7.78 15.73 -2.94
C PHE A 16 -7.51 15.92 -1.44
N ASP A 17 -8.47 15.55 -0.58
CA ASP A 17 -8.36 15.73 0.87
C ASP A 17 -7.44 14.70 1.54
N LEU A 18 -7.30 13.51 0.95
CA LEU A 18 -6.53 12.43 1.53
C LEU A 18 -5.04 12.79 1.65
N GLY A 19 -4.49 13.53 0.68
CA GLY A 19 -3.08 13.93 0.68
C GLY A 19 -2.64 14.68 1.95
N PRO A 20 -3.29 15.81 2.29
CA PRO A 20 -3.03 16.54 3.53
C PRO A 20 -3.29 15.71 4.81
N VAL A 21 -4.29 14.81 4.80
CA VAL A 21 -4.58 13.93 5.94
C VAL A 21 -3.42 12.96 6.19
N ILE A 22 -2.89 12.31 5.14
CA ILE A 22 -1.73 11.41 5.23
C ILE A 22 -0.55 12.14 5.89
N GLN A 23 -0.24 13.35 5.42
CA GLN A 23 0.86 14.16 5.93
C GLN A 23 0.66 14.55 7.40
N ARG A 24 -0.55 14.97 7.78
CA ARG A 24 -0.88 15.33 9.17
C ARG A 24 -0.74 14.16 10.13
N LEU A 25 -0.94 12.92 9.67
CA LEU A 25 -0.74 11.70 10.45
C LEU A 25 0.73 11.27 10.53
N GLY A 26 1.66 12.06 10.00
CA GLY A 26 3.09 11.80 10.05
C GLY A 26 3.59 10.79 9.02
N PHE A 27 2.80 10.53 7.98
CA PHE A 27 3.24 9.76 6.82
C PHE A 27 3.72 10.70 5.70
N VAL A 28 4.59 10.19 4.85
CA VAL A 28 5.01 10.84 3.62
C VAL A 28 4.37 10.13 2.43
N ILE A 29 3.95 10.90 1.44
CA ILE A 29 3.50 10.37 0.14
C ILE A 29 4.75 10.26 -0.73
N LEU A 30 5.05 9.05 -1.16
CA LEU A 30 6.18 8.77 -2.05
C LEU A 30 5.76 8.89 -3.52
N HIS A 31 4.57 8.38 -3.84
CA HIS A 31 4.02 8.43 -5.18
C HIS A 31 2.49 8.36 -5.16
N VAL A 32 1.86 8.93 -6.18
CA VAL A 32 0.43 8.83 -6.43
C VAL A 32 0.23 8.23 -7.81
N HIS A 33 -0.42 7.08 -7.88
CA HIS A 33 -0.77 6.41 -9.13
C HIS A 33 -2.22 6.74 -9.48
N ASP A 34 -2.42 7.57 -10.50
CA ASP A 34 -3.74 7.75 -11.12
C ASP A 34 -3.94 6.64 -12.15
N VAL A 35 -4.52 5.53 -11.68
CA VAL A 35 -4.72 4.33 -12.49
C VAL A 35 -5.74 4.62 -13.58
N SER A 36 -6.81 5.33 -13.25
CA SER A 36 -7.86 5.66 -14.20
C SER A 36 -7.36 6.58 -15.32
N GLU A 37 -6.57 7.62 -15.01
CA GLU A 37 -5.89 8.43 -16.03
C GLU A 37 -4.96 7.58 -16.89
N THR A 38 -4.16 6.70 -16.27
CA THR A 38 -3.21 5.85 -16.99
C THR A 38 -3.91 4.89 -17.95
N LEU A 39 -5.03 4.29 -17.54
CA LEU A 39 -5.81 3.37 -18.37
C LEU A 39 -6.55 4.12 -19.49
N ARG A 40 -7.16 5.28 -19.19
CA ARG A 40 -7.78 6.17 -20.19
C ARG A 40 -6.80 6.56 -21.29
N ARG A 41 -5.57 6.96 -20.93
CA ARG A 41 -4.50 7.28 -21.91
C ARG A 41 -4.09 6.11 -22.79
N ARG A 42 -4.31 4.89 -22.33
CA ARG A 42 -4.01 3.65 -23.07
C ARG A 42 -5.23 3.08 -23.79
N GLU A 43 -6.35 3.80 -23.77
CA GLU A 43 -7.63 3.36 -24.35
C GLU A 43 -8.12 2.02 -23.75
N ILE A 44 -7.75 1.77 -22.49
CA ILE A 44 -8.21 0.61 -21.73
C ILE A 44 -9.42 1.05 -20.91
N GLY A 45 -10.57 0.44 -21.19
CA GLY A 45 -11.82 0.74 -20.48
C GLY A 45 -11.80 0.25 -19.04
N LEU A 46 -11.97 1.18 -18.10
CA LEU A 46 -12.32 0.93 -16.71
C LEU A 46 -13.42 1.93 -16.36
N ASP A 47 -14.60 1.44 -16.02
CA ASP A 47 -15.75 2.30 -15.71
C ASP A 47 -15.58 3.00 -14.36
N ASP A 48 -14.85 2.37 -13.44
CA ASP A 48 -14.57 2.89 -12.11
C ASP A 48 -13.32 3.78 -12.05
N GLU A 49 -13.35 4.75 -11.14
CA GLU A 49 -12.19 5.57 -10.81
C GLU A 49 -11.30 4.83 -9.80
N CYS A 50 -9.98 5.00 -9.90
CA CYS A 50 -9.01 4.37 -9.02
C CYS A 50 -7.72 5.19 -8.94
N GLN A 51 -7.34 5.56 -7.73
CA GLN A 51 -6.10 6.27 -7.42
C GLN A 51 -5.43 5.66 -6.18
N ILE A 52 -4.13 5.40 -6.28
CA ILE A 52 -3.37 4.71 -5.23
C ILE A 52 -2.27 5.63 -4.71
N PHE A 53 -2.21 5.77 -3.38
CA PHE A 53 -1.19 6.54 -2.68
C PHE A 53 -0.17 5.58 -2.07
N ASP A 54 1.06 5.62 -2.57
CA ASP A 54 2.19 4.95 -1.95
C ASP A 54 2.71 5.84 -0.81
N ILE A 55 2.66 5.33 0.42
CA ILE A 55 2.99 6.07 1.63
C ILE A 55 4.04 5.34 2.47
N CYS A 56 4.77 6.12 3.27
CA CYS A 56 5.73 5.61 4.24
C CYS A 56 5.71 6.44 5.53
N ASN A 57 6.20 5.85 6.61
CA ASN A 57 6.59 6.59 7.81
C ASN A 57 8.00 6.13 8.16
N TYR A 58 9.01 7.01 8.03
CA TYR A 58 10.41 6.62 8.14
C TYR A 58 10.77 6.01 9.51
N ARG A 59 10.13 6.47 10.60
CA ARG A 59 10.33 5.88 11.94
C ARG A 59 9.76 4.47 12.03
N GLN A 60 8.66 4.19 11.33
CA GLN A 60 8.12 2.84 11.27
C GLN A 60 8.92 1.94 10.33
N VAL A 61 9.42 2.48 9.21
CA VAL A 61 10.30 1.77 8.28
C VAL A 61 11.60 1.36 8.98
N GLU A 62 12.25 2.25 9.73
CA GLU A 62 13.43 1.92 10.53
C GLU A 62 13.16 0.73 11.46
N LYS A 63 12.08 0.80 12.25
CA LYS A 63 11.69 -0.28 13.16
C LYS A 63 11.40 -1.60 12.43
N LEU A 64 10.73 -1.52 11.29
CA LEU A 64 10.38 -2.69 10.48
C LEU A 64 11.64 -3.38 9.92
N LEU A 65 12.55 -2.60 9.33
CA LEU A 65 13.78 -3.12 8.74
C LEU A 65 14.79 -3.59 9.78
N ALA A 66 14.76 -3.03 10.99
CA ALA A 66 15.54 -3.52 12.13
C ALA A 66 15.09 -4.91 12.61
N ILE A 67 13.84 -5.31 12.36
CA ILE A 67 13.32 -6.65 12.68
C ILE A 67 13.82 -7.68 11.65
N ASP A 68 13.58 -7.43 10.36
CA ASP A 68 14.07 -8.24 9.25
C ASP A 68 14.12 -7.37 7.98
N MET A 69 15.28 -7.30 7.33
CA MET A 69 15.44 -6.54 6.09
C MET A 69 14.52 -7.02 4.96
N ARG A 70 14.09 -8.29 4.98
CA ARG A 70 13.12 -8.83 4.00
C ARG A 70 11.75 -8.18 4.10
N LEU A 71 11.42 -7.54 5.22
CA LEU A 71 10.18 -6.79 5.38
C LEU A 71 10.14 -5.53 4.49
N SER A 72 11.27 -5.13 3.89
CA SER A 72 11.29 -4.13 2.81
C SER A 72 10.38 -4.46 1.64
N LEU A 73 10.11 -5.74 1.37
CA LEU A 73 9.18 -6.20 0.33
C LEU A 73 7.72 -5.80 0.59
N THR A 74 7.41 -5.36 1.81
CA THR A 74 6.07 -4.86 2.18
C THR A 74 5.93 -3.35 2.02
N LEU A 75 7.00 -2.67 1.60
CA LEU A 75 7.06 -1.23 1.37
C LEU A 75 6.98 -0.93 -0.14
N PRO A 76 6.47 0.26 -0.53
CA PRO A 76 5.73 1.19 0.32
C PRO A 76 4.35 0.63 0.69
N TRP A 77 3.74 1.17 1.74
CA TRP A 77 2.35 0.85 2.07
C TRP A 77 1.41 1.64 1.16
N ARG A 78 0.19 1.11 0.96
CA ARG A 78 -0.75 1.65 -0.03
C ARG A 78 -2.08 2.01 0.59
N ILE A 79 -2.60 3.18 0.24
CA ILE A 79 -4.00 3.55 0.39
C ILE A 79 -4.61 3.66 -1.00
N SER A 80 -5.66 2.91 -1.26
CA SER A 80 -6.42 2.99 -2.51
C SER A 80 -7.69 3.79 -2.29
N VAL A 81 -7.99 4.72 -3.18
CA VAL A 81 -9.31 5.33 -3.31
C VAL A 81 -9.86 4.85 -4.63
N PHE A 82 -11.07 4.31 -4.65
CA PHE A 82 -11.70 3.82 -5.86
C PHE A 82 -13.22 3.96 -5.80
N THR A 83 -13.89 3.91 -6.95
CA THR A 83 -15.35 3.77 -7.01
C THR A 83 -15.73 2.31 -7.16
N GLU A 84 -16.85 1.92 -6.55
CA GLU A 84 -17.48 0.62 -6.75
C GLU A 84 -18.99 0.83 -6.71
N ASN A 85 -19.69 0.48 -7.79
CA ASN A 85 -21.14 0.69 -7.93
C ASN A 85 -21.57 2.15 -7.66
N GLY A 86 -20.73 3.12 -8.03
CA GLY A 86 -20.97 4.55 -7.81
C GLY A 86 -20.66 5.06 -6.40
N ALA A 87 -20.30 4.18 -5.45
CA ALA A 87 -19.87 4.58 -4.10
C ALA A 87 -18.34 4.78 -4.07
N THR A 88 -17.88 5.79 -3.32
CA THR A 88 -16.44 6.04 -3.15
C THR A 88 -15.92 5.24 -1.97
N MET A 89 -14.92 4.39 -2.22
CA MET A 89 -14.29 3.53 -1.25
C MET A 89 -12.86 3.98 -0.96
N ILE A 90 -12.46 3.90 0.31
CA ILE A 90 -11.07 4.05 0.74
C ILE A 90 -10.63 2.73 1.36
N ALA A 91 -9.56 2.14 0.82
CA ALA A 91 -9.09 0.84 1.22
C ALA A 91 -7.60 0.79 1.55
N VAL A 92 -7.27 -0.08 2.49
CA VAL A 92 -5.91 -0.49 2.79
C VAL A 92 -5.86 -2.00 2.97
N ILE A 93 -4.70 -2.60 2.67
CA ILE A 93 -4.44 -3.96 3.11
C ILE A 93 -4.12 -3.88 4.60
N ARG A 94 -4.94 -4.51 5.44
CA ARG A 94 -4.59 -4.61 6.85
C ARG A 94 -3.37 -5.50 7.00
N PRO A 95 -2.41 -5.16 7.87
CA PRO A 95 -1.36 -6.08 8.28
C PRO A 95 -1.91 -7.20 9.18
N GLU A 96 -3.04 -7.85 8.81
CA GLU A 96 -3.54 -9.01 9.53
C GLU A 96 -2.71 -10.23 9.12
N GLY A 97 -1.63 -10.45 9.87
CA GLY A 97 -0.84 -11.68 9.78
C GLY A 97 0.20 -11.70 8.66
N SER A 98 1.16 -10.78 8.69
CA SER A 98 2.48 -10.99 8.06
C SER A 98 3.09 -12.37 8.45
N SER A 99 2.64 -12.97 9.55
CA SER A 99 2.92 -14.35 9.98
C SER A 99 2.63 -15.43 8.93
N ARG A 100 1.70 -15.23 7.98
CA ARG A 100 1.40 -16.26 6.95
C ARG A 100 2.32 -16.17 5.73
N CYS A 101 2.85 -14.98 5.42
CA CYS A 101 3.94 -14.84 4.45
C CYS A 101 5.26 -15.34 5.05
N PHE A 102 5.47 -15.15 6.36
CA PHE A 102 6.62 -15.72 7.10
C PHE A 102 6.66 -17.25 7.10
N GLN A 103 5.50 -17.93 7.11
CA GLN A 103 5.45 -19.39 7.08
C GLN A 103 5.87 -19.99 5.73
N ILE A 104 5.76 -19.25 4.62
CA ILE A 104 6.21 -19.72 3.31
C ILE A 104 7.75 -19.76 3.26
N THR A 105 8.43 -18.85 3.97
CA THR A 105 9.90 -18.83 4.06
C THR A 105 10.49 -19.78 5.10
N SER A 106 9.73 -20.24 6.10
CA SER A 106 10.27 -21.13 7.16
C SER A 106 10.25 -22.62 6.79
N LYS A 107 9.73 -23.01 5.62
CA LYS A 107 9.63 -24.42 5.17
C LYS A 107 10.24 -24.69 3.79
N SER A 108 11.23 -23.91 3.37
CA SER A 108 12.12 -24.31 2.26
C SER A 108 13.41 -24.91 2.84
N PRO A 109 13.63 -26.24 2.76
CA PRO A 109 14.91 -26.81 3.10
C PRO A 109 15.90 -26.51 1.98
N GLY A 110 16.73 -25.49 2.17
CA GLY A 110 17.85 -25.23 1.26
C GLY A 110 18.17 -23.76 1.10
N LEU A 111 18.99 -23.22 1.99
CA LEU A 111 19.93 -22.17 1.61
C LEU A 111 21.25 -22.40 2.37
N PRO A 112 22.40 -22.48 1.67
CA PRO A 112 23.65 -22.92 2.27
C PRO A 112 24.23 -21.90 3.26
N ALA A 113 24.86 -22.43 4.30
CA ALA A 113 25.71 -21.68 5.22
C ALA A 113 26.96 -21.17 4.48
N ARG A 114 27.12 -19.84 4.42
CA ARG A 114 28.35 -19.02 4.26
C ARG A 114 27.86 -17.62 3.85
N LEU A 115 28.22 -16.51 4.51
CA LEU A 115 29.56 -16.09 4.91
C LEU A 115 29.52 -15.37 6.26
N ARG A 116 30.15 -15.97 7.27
CA ARG A 116 30.89 -15.21 8.30
C ARG A 116 32.17 -14.75 7.62
N GLU A 117 32.48 -13.45 7.69
CA GLU A 117 33.83 -12.89 7.76
C GLU A 117 33.75 -11.35 7.75
N LYS A 118 33.60 -10.77 8.94
CA LYS A 118 34.62 -9.95 9.62
C LYS A 118 34.25 -9.83 11.10
#